data_AF-A0A2H0UPB6-F1
#
_entry.id   AF-A0A2H0UPB6-F1
#
_cell.length_a   1.000
_cell.length_b   1.000
_cell.length_c   1.000
_cell.angle_alpha   90.00
_cell.angle_beta   90.00
_cell.angle_gamma   90.00
#
_symmetry.space_group_name_H-M   'P 1'
#
loop_
_entity.id
_entity.type
_entity.pdbx_description
1 polymer ?
#
loop_
_entity_poly.entity_id
_entity_poly.type
_entity_poly.pdbx_seq_one_letter_code
_entity_poly.pdbx_strand_id
1 'polypeptide(L)'
;MGKTKSSRKFLLISGLLVTVSIPAITQGAQSFNSNLFVGVSSADVQALQQALNANPATQLANSGPGSPGQETRYFGPITKTAVIKFQDLYKSEVLSPLGLSWGTGYVGPSTRKKLNALAGSLVSEPSNPATQTQSDFSIVRVEPASSPPGRAVALYGQGFNGEEKVFIAGQEAVKSTRSTQSTILFFVPNLATGKHQIVVKRGSEVSNSITYLVTSATATSQPTIESITPTTGRKGTTVTITGSGFNSTANTVHLGYATITNISSTDGKIIQVTISPDSQPFTGNEDGKIIFPFWIMVESATGVSNYKVFDYIP
;
A
#
# COMPACT_ATOMS: atom_id res chain seq x y z
N MET A 1 22.21 -29.49 -66.71
CA MET A 1 21.98 -30.22 -65.44
C MET A 1 22.92 -29.64 -64.39
N GLY A 2 22.42 -29.12 -63.26
CA GLY A 2 23.26 -28.66 -62.14
C GLY A 2 22.88 -27.29 -61.58
N LYS A 3 22.09 -27.28 -60.51
CA LYS A 3 21.59 -26.11 -59.76
C LYS A 3 22.63 -25.58 -58.74
N THR A 4 22.40 -24.34 -58.29
CA THR A 4 22.74 -23.75 -56.95
C THR A 4 24.23 -23.47 -56.66
N LYS A 5 24.64 -22.40 -55.96
CA LYS A 5 24.01 -21.70 -54.83
C LYS A 5 24.61 -20.30 -54.66
N SER A 6 23.77 -19.27 -54.55
CA SER A 6 24.12 -17.91 -54.12
C SER A 6 24.42 -17.93 -52.61
N SER A 7 25.62 -17.51 -52.19
CA SER A 7 25.94 -17.28 -50.77
C SER A 7 25.72 -15.82 -50.43
N ARG A 8 24.66 -15.55 -49.64
CA ARG A 8 24.48 -14.25 -48.99
C ARG A 8 25.48 -14.16 -47.83
N LYS A 9 26.46 -13.25 -47.94
CA LYS A 9 27.32 -12.84 -46.84
C LYS A 9 26.44 -12.14 -45.78
N PHE A 10 26.27 -12.80 -44.64
CA PHE A 10 25.67 -12.21 -43.44
C PHE A 10 26.71 -11.26 -42.82
N LEU A 11 26.43 -9.96 -42.84
CA LEU A 11 27.19 -8.97 -42.10
C LEU A 11 26.80 -9.11 -40.62
N LEU A 12 27.68 -9.68 -39.79
CA LEU A 12 27.50 -9.70 -38.35
C LEU A 12 27.64 -8.26 -37.84
N ILE A 13 26.53 -7.68 -37.40
CA ILE A 13 26.55 -6.45 -36.61
C ILE A 13 27.12 -6.84 -35.25
N SER A 14 28.40 -6.54 -35.03
CA SER A 14 29.05 -6.66 -33.73
C SER A 14 28.35 -5.72 -32.75
N GLY A 15 27.38 -6.25 -32.01
CA GLY A 15 26.76 -5.56 -30.88
C GLY A 15 27.83 -5.27 -29.83
N LEU A 16 28.13 -3.99 -29.65
CA LEU A 16 28.94 -3.51 -28.54
C LEU A 16 28.21 -3.88 -27.24
N LEU A 17 28.69 -4.91 -26.55
CA LEU A 17 28.27 -5.24 -25.19
C LEU A 17 28.72 -4.10 -24.28
N VAL A 18 27.81 -3.19 -23.97
CA VAL A 18 27.99 -2.27 -22.85
C VAL A 18 27.90 -3.12 -21.58
N THR A 19 29.06 -3.47 -21.02
CA THR A 19 29.14 -4.08 -19.70
C THR A 19 28.77 -3.01 -18.68
N VAL A 20 27.54 -3.06 -18.19
CA VAL A 20 27.16 -2.28 -17.01
C VAL A 20 27.92 -2.89 -15.84
N SER A 21 29.03 -2.25 -15.44
CA SER A 21 29.69 -2.52 -14.17
C SER A 21 28.79 -1.99 -13.07
N ILE A 22 28.07 -2.90 -12.40
CA ILE A 22 27.25 -2.58 -11.24
C ILE A 22 28.17 -2.66 -10.02
N PRO A 23 28.32 -1.59 -9.21
CA PRO A 23 29.13 -1.64 -8.00
C PRO A 23 28.56 -2.70 -7.04
N ALA A 24 29.47 -3.46 -6.43
CA ALA A 24 29.17 -4.60 -5.58
C ALA A 24 28.35 -4.18 -4.34
N ILE A 25 27.20 -4.84 -4.16
CA ILE A 25 26.42 -4.78 -2.92
C ILE A 25 27.19 -5.58 -1.86
N THR A 26 27.88 -4.90 -0.96
CA THR A 26 28.56 -5.56 0.17
C THR A 26 27.64 -5.58 1.38
N GLN A 27 26.80 -6.61 1.53
CA GLN A 27 26.47 -7.25 2.82
C GLN A 27 25.38 -8.34 2.65
N GLY A 28 25.52 -9.40 3.44
CA GLY A 28 24.91 -10.73 3.30
C GLY A 28 23.47 -10.82 2.83
N ALA A 29 23.22 -11.82 1.98
CA ALA A 29 21.94 -12.37 1.52
C ALA A 29 20.71 -11.80 2.26
N GLN A 30 20.22 -10.66 1.80
CA GLN A 30 19.02 -10.05 2.34
C GLN A 30 17.81 -10.80 1.78
N SER A 31 17.20 -11.62 2.62
CA SER A 31 15.90 -12.25 2.34
C SER A 31 14.80 -11.41 2.98
N PHE A 32 13.94 -10.82 2.16
CA PHE A 32 12.73 -10.15 2.61
C PHE A 32 11.74 -11.19 3.12
N ASN A 33 11.56 -11.27 4.44
CA ASN A 33 10.70 -12.25 5.09
C ASN A 33 9.41 -11.63 5.64
N SER A 34 9.45 -10.35 6.05
CA SER A 34 8.29 -9.65 6.61
C SER A 34 7.60 -8.75 5.58
N ASN A 35 6.28 -8.65 5.70
CA ASN A 35 5.48 -7.71 4.93
C ASN A 35 5.87 -6.26 5.28
N LEU A 36 6.08 -5.39 4.28
CA LEU A 36 6.43 -3.99 4.51
C LEU A 36 5.36 -3.07 3.90
N PHE A 37 4.98 -2.04 4.66
CA PHE A 37 3.95 -1.07 4.31
C PHE A 37 4.23 0.26 5.00
N VAL A 38 3.52 1.31 4.56
CA VAL A 38 3.71 2.65 5.11
C VAL A 38 3.53 2.67 6.62
N GLY A 39 4.47 3.30 7.32
CA GLY A 39 4.49 3.37 8.78
C GLY A 39 5.42 2.36 9.45
N VAL A 40 5.85 1.29 8.75
CA VAL A 40 6.78 0.31 9.30
C VAL A 40 8.20 0.89 9.36
N SER A 41 8.86 0.73 10.50
CA SER A 41 10.29 1.00 10.66
C SER A 41 11.06 -0.30 10.93
N SER A 42 11.96 -0.72 10.05
CA SER A 42 12.76 -1.94 10.24
C SER A 42 14.06 -1.95 9.41
N ALA A 43 14.93 -2.92 9.68
CA ALA A 43 16.11 -3.18 8.85
C ALA A 43 15.72 -3.63 7.43
N ASP A 44 14.66 -4.43 7.29
CA ASP A 44 14.13 -4.88 6.00
C ASP A 44 13.65 -3.71 5.14
N VAL A 45 13.12 -2.64 5.74
CA VAL A 45 12.79 -1.43 4.99
C VAL A 45 14.04 -0.78 4.42
N GLN A 46 15.12 -0.70 5.21
CA GLN A 46 16.39 -0.14 4.72
C GLN A 46 16.95 -0.99 3.56
N ALA A 47 16.93 -2.31 3.71
CA ALA A 47 17.33 -3.23 2.64
C ALA A 47 16.44 -3.10 1.39
N LEU A 48 15.14 -2.87 1.57
CA LEU A 48 14.20 -2.65 0.47
C LEU A 48 14.56 -1.38 -0.28
N GLN A 49 14.83 -0.29 0.45
CA GLN A 49 15.23 0.99 -0.16
C GLN A 49 16.51 0.83 -0.98
N GLN A 50 17.49 0.06 -0.47
CA GLN A 50 18.72 -0.25 -1.19
C GLN A 50 18.43 -1.04 -2.47
N ALA A 51 17.60 -2.07 -2.39
CA ALA A 51 17.23 -2.89 -3.54
C ALA A 51 16.49 -2.08 -4.62
N LEU A 52 15.58 -1.18 -4.21
CA LEU A 52 14.84 -0.32 -5.12
C LEU A 52 15.72 0.77 -5.75
N ASN A 53 16.70 1.30 -5.01
CA ASN A 53 17.67 2.27 -5.50
C ASN A 53 18.68 1.68 -6.49
N ALA A 54 18.89 0.36 -6.49
CA ALA A 54 19.79 -0.32 -7.43
C ALA A 54 19.29 -0.27 -8.88
N ASN A 55 18.00 0.01 -9.11
CA ASN A 55 17.43 0.17 -10.44
C ASN A 55 16.89 1.60 -10.64
N PRO A 56 17.37 2.35 -11.65
CA PRO A 56 16.90 3.71 -11.92
C PRO A 56 15.38 3.83 -12.13
N ALA A 57 14.72 2.78 -12.63
CA ALA A 57 13.27 2.76 -12.83
C ALA A 57 12.48 2.72 -11.51
N THR A 58 13.10 2.28 -10.41
CA THR A 58 12.47 2.12 -9.10
C THR A 58 13.11 2.97 -8.01
N GLN A 59 14.11 3.79 -8.36
CA GLN A 59 14.83 4.64 -7.42
C GLN A 59 13.87 5.57 -6.65
N LEU A 60 14.11 5.69 -5.34
CA LEU A 60 13.27 6.45 -4.43
C LEU A 60 13.48 7.95 -4.63
N ALA A 61 14.74 8.39 -4.60
CA ALA A 61 15.14 9.79 -4.69
C ALA A 61 16.56 9.93 -5.25
N ASN A 62 16.88 11.09 -5.84
CA ASN A 62 18.23 11.39 -6.33
C ASN A 62 19.18 11.88 -5.23
N SER A 63 18.64 12.40 -4.13
CA SER A 63 19.39 12.92 -2.99
C SER A 63 18.50 12.94 -1.74
N GLY A 64 19.12 12.93 -0.55
CA GLY A 64 18.42 13.02 0.74
C GLY A 64 17.94 11.66 1.26
N PRO A 65 17.18 11.63 2.36
CA PRO A 65 16.71 10.39 2.97
C PRO A 65 15.99 9.48 1.97
N GLY A 66 16.47 8.25 1.85
CA GLY A 66 15.97 7.26 0.88
C GLY A 66 16.69 7.26 -0.47
N SER A 67 17.59 8.22 -0.77
CA SER A 67 18.45 8.16 -1.97
C SER A 67 19.56 7.10 -1.83
N PRO A 68 20.25 6.71 -2.91
CA PRO A 68 21.38 5.80 -2.84
C PRO A 68 22.41 6.24 -1.77
N GLY A 69 22.73 5.36 -0.83
CA GLY A 69 23.67 5.63 0.28
C GLY A 69 23.09 6.49 1.43
N GLN A 70 21.81 6.85 1.36
CA GLN A 70 21.07 7.59 2.39
C GLN A 70 19.77 6.85 2.77
N GLU A 71 19.73 5.52 2.60
CA GLU A 71 18.55 4.72 2.91
C GLU A 71 18.20 4.77 4.40
N THR A 72 16.90 4.86 4.66
CA THR A 72 16.32 4.95 6.00
C THR A 72 15.69 3.62 6.39
N ARG A 73 15.38 3.49 7.68
CA ARG A 73 14.60 2.34 8.18
C ARG A 73 13.10 2.52 8.08
N TYR A 74 12.60 3.68 7.64
CA TYR A 74 11.18 4.01 7.68
C TYR A 74 10.52 3.85 6.31
N PHE A 75 9.42 3.09 6.24
CA PHE A 75 8.66 2.89 5.01
C PHE A 75 7.70 4.06 4.89
N GLY A 76 8.17 5.08 4.20
CA GLY A 76 7.39 6.28 3.92
C GLY A 76 6.70 6.24 2.56
N PRO A 77 6.05 7.35 2.15
CA PRO A 77 5.41 7.44 0.85
C PRO A 77 6.41 7.32 -0.32
N ILE A 78 7.66 7.77 -0.20
CA ILE A 78 8.69 7.57 -1.23
C ILE A 78 9.02 6.09 -1.46
N THR A 79 9.13 5.31 -0.37
CA THR A 79 9.32 3.86 -0.44
C THR A 79 8.10 3.20 -1.05
N LYS A 80 6.88 3.63 -0.67
CA LYS A 80 5.64 3.14 -1.29
C LYS A 80 5.63 3.38 -2.79
N THR A 81 5.95 4.58 -3.25
CA THR A 81 5.99 4.93 -4.68
C THR A 81 7.03 4.10 -5.43
N ALA A 82 8.22 3.92 -4.87
CA ALA A 82 9.24 3.05 -5.44
C ALA A 82 8.78 1.59 -5.52
N VAL A 83 8.05 1.11 -4.51
CA VAL A 83 7.44 -0.23 -4.53
C VAL A 83 6.35 -0.33 -5.61
N ILE A 84 5.52 0.71 -5.82
CA ILE A 84 4.55 0.75 -6.92
C ILE A 84 5.27 0.61 -8.26
N LYS A 85 6.31 1.42 -8.50
CA LYS A 85 7.12 1.34 -9.73
C LYS A 85 7.72 -0.05 -9.92
N PHE A 86 8.26 -0.65 -8.86
CA PHE A 86 8.79 -2.01 -8.90
C PHE A 86 7.72 -3.03 -9.26
N GLN A 87 6.53 -2.92 -8.66
CA GLN A 87 5.41 -3.82 -8.92
C GLN A 87 4.90 -3.70 -10.34
N ASP A 88 4.77 -2.48 -10.87
CA ASP A 88 4.38 -2.23 -12.25
C ASP A 88 5.46 -2.70 -13.24
N LEU A 89 6.74 -2.55 -12.90
CA LEU A 89 7.87 -3.05 -13.68
C LEU A 89 7.84 -4.58 -13.80
N TYR A 90 7.51 -5.28 -12.71
CA TYR A 90 7.40 -6.76 -12.67
C TYR A 90 5.95 -7.23 -12.66
N LYS A 91 5.05 -6.51 -13.34
CA LYS A 91 3.59 -6.70 -13.29
C LYS A 91 3.16 -8.15 -13.56
N SER A 92 3.75 -8.82 -14.54
CA SER A 92 3.42 -10.22 -14.88
C SER A 92 3.71 -11.22 -13.76
N GLU A 93 4.72 -10.94 -12.92
CA GLU A 93 5.17 -11.83 -11.85
C GLU A 93 4.59 -11.42 -10.48
N VAL A 94 4.31 -10.13 -10.30
CA VAL A 94 3.93 -9.56 -8.99
C VAL A 94 2.45 -9.24 -8.89
N LEU A 95 1.83 -8.73 -9.96
CA LEU A 95 0.47 -8.18 -9.95
C LEU A 95 -0.54 -9.06 -10.68
N SER A 96 -0.21 -9.51 -11.90
CA SER A 96 -1.10 -10.33 -12.73
C SER A 96 -1.55 -11.63 -12.07
N PRO A 97 -0.69 -12.38 -11.33
CA PRO A 97 -1.12 -13.60 -10.63
C PRO A 97 -2.15 -13.31 -9.52
N LEU A 98 -2.22 -12.06 -9.07
CA LEU A 98 -3.15 -11.59 -8.04
C LEU A 98 -4.37 -10.86 -8.64
N GLY A 99 -4.50 -10.83 -9.98
CA GLY A 99 -5.56 -10.08 -10.67
C GLY A 99 -5.45 -8.55 -10.50
N LEU A 100 -4.29 -8.04 -10.07
CA LEU A 100 -4.07 -6.61 -9.85
C LEU A 100 -3.59 -5.95 -11.15
N SER A 101 -4.20 -4.80 -11.44
CA SER A 101 -3.86 -4.02 -12.64
C SER A 101 -2.79 -2.95 -12.40
N TRP A 102 -2.52 -2.60 -11.15
CA TRP A 102 -1.64 -1.49 -10.77
C TRP A 102 -0.89 -1.81 -9.47
N GLY A 103 0.31 -1.27 -9.32
CA GLY A 103 1.10 -1.35 -8.10
C GLY A 103 0.34 -0.82 -6.88
N THR A 104 0.46 -1.54 -5.77
CA THR A 104 -0.20 -1.24 -4.49
C THR A 104 0.70 -0.49 -3.52
N GLY A 105 2.03 -0.57 -3.72
CA GLY A 105 3.02 -0.02 -2.82
C GLY A 105 3.20 -0.85 -1.54
N TYR A 106 2.61 -2.04 -1.49
CA TYR A 106 2.73 -2.99 -0.38
C TYR A 106 3.70 -4.11 -0.73
N VAL A 107 4.70 -4.36 0.11
CA VAL A 107 5.67 -5.44 -0.10
C VAL A 107 5.14 -6.74 0.49
N GLY A 108 4.17 -7.33 -0.21
CA GLY A 108 3.60 -8.64 0.07
C GLY A 108 4.40 -9.82 -0.53
N PRO A 109 3.95 -11.07 -0.38
CA PRO A 109 4.66 -12.28 -0.79
C PRO A 109 5.11 -12.29 -2.25
N SER A 110 4.27 -11.87 -3.20
CA SER A 110 4.68 -11.82 -4.62
C SER A 110 5.79 -10.78 -4.87
N THR A 111 5.75 -9.64 -4.18
CA THR A 111 6.81 -8.61 -4.25
C THR A 111 8.08 -9.11 -3.58
N ARG A 112 7.99 -9.73 -2.39
CA ARG A 112 9.14 -10.31 -1.69
C ARG A 112 9.76 -11.46 -2.47
N LYS A 113 8.95 -12.35 -3.04
CA LYS A 113 9.42 -13.43 -3.91
C LYS A 113 10.25 -12.86 -5.05
N LYS A 114 9.77 -11.80 -5.70
CA LYS A 114 10.52 -11.15 -6.78
C LYS A 114 11.78 -10.46 -6.27
N LEU A 115 11.72 -9.72 -5.17
CA LEU A 115 12.88 -9.08 -4.55
C LEU A 115 13.95 -10.11 -4.14
N ASN A 116 13.55 -11.21 -3.50
CA ASN A 116 14.42 -12.31 -3.10
C ASN A 116 15.01 -13.04 -4.31
N ALA A 117 14.24 -13.21 -5.39
CA ALA A 117 14.75 -13.79 -6.64
C ALA A 117 15.79 -12.87 -7.30
N LEU A 118 15.57 -11.56 -7.29
CA LEU A 118 16.53 -10.58 -7.81
C LEU A 118 17.79 -10.49 -6.93
N ALA A 119 17.63 -10.59 -5.61
CA ALA A 119 18.74 -10.64 -4.66
C ALA A 119 19.52 -11.97 -4.74
N GLY A 120 18.82 -13.09 -4.98
CA GLY A 120 19.36 -14.43 -5.09
C GLY A 120 19.99 -14.75 -6.46
N SER A 121 19.70 -13.96 -7.51
CA SER A 121 20.31 -14.17 -8.83
C SER A 121 21.82 -13.90 -8.87
N LEU A 122 22.45 -13.54 -7.74
CA LEU A 122 23.89 -13.38 -7.57
C LEU A 122 24.59 -14.55 -6.84
N VAL A 123 23.86 -15.56 -6.33
CA VAL A 123 24.51 -16.73 -5.72
C VAL A 123 23.62 -17.97 -5.82
N SER A 124 24.09 -18.99 -6.54
CA SER A 124 23.53 -20.34 -6.54
C SER A 124 23.75 -21.07 -5.20
N GLU A 125 22.69 -21.76 -4.74
CA GLU A 125 22.45 -22.67 -3.60
C GLU A 125 23.61 -23.47 -2.92
N PRO A 126 23.44 -24.04 -1.69
CA PRO A 126 22.18 -24.53 -1.07
C PRO A 126 21.84 -24.05 0.36
N SER A 127 20.59 -24.32 0.71
CA SER A 127 19.82 -23.96 1.92
C SER A 127 20.25 -24.66 3.21
N ASN A 128 20.20 -23.93 4.34
CA ASN A 128 19.97 -24.49 5.67
C ASN A 128 18.80 -23.72 6.35
N PRO A 129 17.83 -24.39 7.00
CA PRO A 129 16.56 -23.77 7.36
C PRO A 129 16.60 -23.13 8.75
N ALA A 130 16.32 -21.82 8.81
CA ALA A 130 15.84 -21.18 10.03
C ALA A 130 14.39 -20.74 9.78
N THR A 131 13.47 -21.62 10.15
CA THR A 131 12.03 -21.38 10.13
C THR A 131 11.66 -20.31 11.15
N GLN A 132 11.30 -19.12 10.69
CA GLN A 132 10.38 -18.24 11.39
C GLN A 132 9.15 -18.03 10.49
N THR A 133 8.07 -18.74 10.82
CA THR A 133 6.77 -18.70 10.16
C THR A 133 6.02 -17.42 10.54
N GLN A 134 6.33 -16.29 9.89
CA GLN A 134 5.39 -15.15 9.83
C GLN A 134 4.47 -15.36 8.63
N SER A 135 3.23 -15.78 8.93
CA SER A 135 2.23 -16.25 7.98
C SER A 135 1.92 -15.23 6.87
N ASP A 136 1.72 -15.71 5.64
CA ASP A 136 1.18 -14.94 4.49
C ASP A 136 -0.28 -14.50 4.72
N PHE A 137 -0.89 -15.02 5.78
CA PHE A 137 -2.22 -14.74 6.26
C PHE A 137 -2.35 -13.32 6.85
N SER A 138 -2.79 -12.38 6.03
CA SER A 138 -2.85 -10.96 6.41
C SER A 138 -4.05 -10.24 5.81
N ILE A 139 -4.52 -9.22 6.53
CA ILE A 139 -5.53 -8.27 6.09
C ILE A 139 -4.83 -7.07 5.47
N VAL A 140 -5.28 -6.67 4.28
CA VAL A 140 -4.76 -5.52 3.53
C VAL A 140 -5.69 -4.32 3.67
N ARG A 141 -7.00 -4.50 3.44
CA ARG A 141 -8.00 -3.43 3.56
C ARG A 141 -9.40 -3.98 3.76
N VAL A 142 -10.31 -3.10 4.16
CA VAL A 142 -11.73 -3.41 4.37
C VAL A 142 -12.58 -2.38 3.65
N GLU A 143 -13.58 -2.83 2.89
CA GLU A 143 -14.49 -1.95 2.15
C GLU A 143 -15.96 -2.41 2.29
N PRO A 144 -16.90 -1.49 2.62
CA PRO A 144 -16.64 -0.10 3.04
C PRO A 144 -15.83 -0.07 4.35
N ALA A 145 -15.21 1.06 4.70
CA ALA A 145 -14.43 1.19 5.94
C ALA A 145 -15.30 1.32 7.21
N SER A 146 -16.62 1.45 7.03
CA SER A 146 -17.60 1.55 8.10
C SER A 146 -18.98 1.10 7.63
N SER A 147 -19.77 0.52 8.53
CA SER A 147 -21.17 0.18 8.25
C SER A 147 -21.94 -0.10 9.54
N PRO A 148 -23.28 -0.07 9.50
CA PRO A 148 -24.09 -0.61 10.59
C PRO A 148 -24.01 -2.15 10.64
N PRO A 149 -24.44 -2.77 11.76
CA PRO A 149 -24.65 -4.20 11.85
C PRO A 149 -25.52 -4.76 10.70
N GLY A 150 -25.22 -5.99 10.28
CA GLY A 150 -25.93 -6.72 9.23
C GLY A 150 -25.59 -6.34 7.80
N ARG A 151 -24.72 -5.34 7.57
CA ARG A 151 -24.25 -5.01 6.21
C ARG A 151 -23.09 -5.89 5.78
N ALA A 152 -23.05 -6.17 4.49
CA ALA A 152 -21.98 -6.94 3.87
C ALA A 152 -20.73 -6.06 3.68
N VAL A 153 -19.57 -6.64 3.99
CA VAL A 153 -18.26 -5.98 3.95
C VAL A 153 -17.26 -6.92 3.32
N ALA A 154 -16.43 -6.37 2.42
CA ALA A 154 -15.34 -7.08 1.79
C ALA A 154 -14.04 -6.81 2.55
N LEU A 155 -13.41 -7.88 3.02
CA LEU A 155 -12.06 -7.87 3.57
C LEU A 155 -11.10 -8.38 2.52
N TYR A 156 -10.17 -7.52 2.10
CA TYR A 156 -9.12 -7.88 1.15
C TYR A 156 -7.87 -8.25 1.92
N GLY A 157 -7.22 -9.33 1.51
CA GLY A 157 -6.05 -9.85 2.20
C GLY A 157 -5.29 -10.87 1.37
N GLN A 158 -4.40 -11.57 2.04
CA GLN A 158 -3.53 -12.59 1.46
C GLN A 158 -3.55 -13.83 2.33
N GLY A 159 -3.25 -14.98 1.71
CA GLY A 159 -3.26 -16.27 2.39
C GLY A 159 -4.66 -16.76 2.76
N PHE A 160 -5.74 -16.23 2.17
CA PHE A 160 -7.07 -16.80 2.40
C PHE A 160 -7.24 -18.06 1.54
N ASN A 161 -7.80 -19.12 2.09
CA ASN A 161 -8.06 -20.40 1.47
C ASN A 161 -9.55 -20.81 1.56
N GLY A 162 -10.39 -20.01 2.23
CA GLY A 162 -11.83 -20.24 2.33
C GLY A 162 -12.29 -20.78 3.69
N GLU A 163 -11.38 -21.26 4.54
CA GLU A 163 -11.71 -21.84 5.86
C GLU A 163 -11.65 -20.81 7.01
N GLU A 164 -11.37 -19.55 6.69
CA GLU A 164 -11.19 -18.50 7.68
C GLU A 164 -12.48 -18.10 8.38
N LYS A 165 -12.31 -17.66 9.63
CA LYS A 165 -13.32 -16.96 10.42
C LYS A 165 -12.89 -15.51 10.64
N VAL A 166 -13.78 -14.58 10.34
CA VAL A 166 -13.57 -13.14 10.61
C VAL A 166 -14.07 -12.84 12.00
N PHE A 167 -13.32 -12.05 12.77
CA PHE A 167 -13.71 -11.59 14.10
C PHE A 167 -13.66 -10.07 14.16
N ILE A 168 -14.67 -9.47 14.78
CA ILE A 168 -14.73 -8.03 15.05
C ILE A 168 -15.00 -7.87 16.54
N ALA A 169 -14.10 -7.18 17.26
CA ALA A 169 -14.16 -7.07 18.72
C ALA A 169 -14.27 -8.43 19.44
N GLY A 170 -13.65 -9.48 18.87
CA GLY A 170 -13.70 -10.84 19.39
C GLY A 170 -14.99 -11.62 19.08
N GLN A 171 -16.02 -10.99 18.49
CA GLN A 171 -17.20 -11.70 17.99
C GLN A 171 -16.98 -12.21 16.57
N GLU A 172 -17.31 -13.48 16.33
CA GLU A 172 -17.24 -14.10 15.00
C GLU A 172 -18.30 -13.49 14.06
N ALA A 173 -17.86 -13.06 12.89
CA ALA A 173 -18.72 -12.53 11.85
C ALA A 173 -19.20 -13.61 10.89
N VAL A 174 -20.43 -13.46 10.40
CA VAL A 174 -21.04 -14.40 9.46
C VAL A 174 -20.40 -14.21 8.09
N LYS A 175 -19.66 -15.23 7.61
CA LYS A 175 -19.03 -15.23 6.29
C LYS A 175 -20.06 -15.56 5.19
N SER A 176 -19.89 -14.92 4.03
CA SER A 176 -20.63 -15.23 2.81
C SER A 176 -19.94 -16.33 2.01
N THR A 177 -20.74 -17.15 1.33
CA THR A 177 -20.27 -18.23 0.43
C THR A 177 -19.53 -17.72 -0.81
N ARG A 178 -19.54 -16.41 -1.08
CA ARG A 178 -18.88 -15.77 -2.24
C ARG A 178 -17.43 -15.33 -1.98
N SER A 179 -16.78 -15.86 -0.95
CA SER A 179 -15.39 -15.53 -0.64
C SER A 179 -14.42 -16.13 -1.67
N THR A 180 -13.24 -15.53 -1.81
CA THR A 180 -12.16 -15.94 -2.73
C THR A 180 -10.83 -16.06 -1.97
N GLN A 181 -9.76 -16.47 -2.66
CA GLN A 181 -8.42 -16.62 -2.08
C GLN A 181 -7.78 -15.30 -1.58
N SER A 182 -8.34 -14.15 -1.97
CA SER A 182 -7.84 -12.82 -1.58
C SER A 182 -8.90 -11.90 -0.99
N THR A 183 -10.16 -12.38 -0.92
CA THR A 183 -11.29 -11.56 -0.47
C THR A 183 -12.24 -12.39 0.37
N ILE A 184 -12.50 -11.97 1.61
CA ILE A 184 -13.55 -12.53 2.44
C ILE A 184 -14.73 -11.55 2.46
N LEU A 185 -15.91 -12.03 2.05
CA LEU A 185 -17.14 -11.27 2.20
C LEU A 185 -17.83 -11.73 3.49
N PHE A 186 -18.17 -10.80 4.38
CA PHE A 186 -18.80 -11.13 5.66
C PHE A 186 -19.87 -10.09 6.02
N PHE A 187 -20.74 -10.41 6.98
CA PHE A 187 -21.73 -9.49 7.54
C PHE A 187 -21.29 -9.00 8.91
N VAL A 188 -21.38 -7.67 9.13
CA VAL A 188 -21.03 -7.08 10.42
C VAL A 188 -21.95 -7.63 11.53
N PRO A 189 -21.42 -8.20 12.62
CA PRO A 189 -22.23 -8.67 13.75
C PRO A 189 -22.99 -7.55 14.45
N ASN A 190 -23.94 -7.91 15.31
CA ASN A 190 -24.63 -6.95 16.17
C ASN A 190 -23.69 -6.44 17.28
N LEU A 191 -22.92 -5.40 16.96
CA LEU A 191 -21.92 -4.78 17.83
C LEU A 191 -22.32 -3.36 18.19
N ALA A 192 -21.85 -2.89 19.34
CA ALA A 192 -21.98 -1.49 19.73
C ALA A 192 -21.28 -0.56 18.71
N THR A 193 -21.85 0.62 18.51
CA THR A 193 -21.24 1.67 17.67
C THR A 193 -19.86 2.05 18.21
N GLY A 194 -18.88 2.20 17.32
CA GLY A 194 -17.51 2.57 17.68
C GLY A 194 -16.46 1.89 16.80
N LYS A 195 -15.20 2.25 17.08
CA LYS A 195 -14.03 1.67 16.40
C LYS A 195 -13.70 0.32 17.02
N HIS A 196 -13.59 -0.69 16.17
CA HIS A 196 -13.29 -2.07 16.54
C HIS A 196 -12.16 -2.62 15.67
N GLN A 197 -11.39 -3.55 16.21
CA GLN A 197 -10.39 -4.27 15.42
C GLN A 197 -11.01 -5.48 14.73
N ILE A 198 -10.76 -5.60 13.44
CA ILE A 198 -11.01 -6.82 12.68
C ILE A 198 -9.75 -7.66 12.67
N VAL A 199 -9.89 -8.95 12.96
CA VAL A 199 -8.86 -9.98 12.73
C VAL A 199 -9.48 -11.16 11.99
N VAL A 200 -8.67 -11.90 11.25
CA VAL A 200 -9.06 -13.15 10.63
C VAL A 200 -8.31 -14.29 11.31
N LYS A 201 -9.00 -15.40 11.59
CA LYS A 201 -8.38 -16.59 12.17
C LYS A 201 -8.55 -17.78 11.23
N ARG A 202 -7.51 -18.62 11.18
CA ARG A 202 -7.45 -19.88 10.43
C ARG A 202 -6.77 -20.93 11.31
N GLY A 203 -7.56 -21.87 11.85
CA GLY A 203 -7.05 -22.78 12.89
C GLY A 203 -6.50 -22.02 14.09
N SER A 204 -5.22 -22.20 14.41
CA SER A 204 -4.50 -21.46 15.46
C SER A 204 -3.85 -20.15 14.96
N GLU A 205 -3.82 -19.89 13.65
CA GLU A 205 -3.22 -18.68 13.09
C GLU A 205 -4.17 -17.49 13.18
N VAL A 206 -3.61 -16.31 13.46
CA VAL A 206 -4.32 -15.02 13.53
C VAL A 206 -3.61 -14.02 12.64
N SER A 207 -4.36 -13.31 11.79
CA SER A 207 -3.84 -12.25 10.94
C SER A 207 -3.40 -11.01 11.75
N ASN A 208 -2.81 -10.02 11.07
CA ASN A 208 -2.79 -8.64 11.59
C ASN A 208 -4.22 -8.11 11.79
N SER A 209 -4.34 -6.96 12.47
CA SER A 209 -5.62 -6.28 12.65
C SER A 209 -5.78 -5.05 11.77
N ILE A 210 -7.03 -4.73 11.42
CA ILE A 210 -7.41 -3.44 10.80
C ILE A 210 -8.52 -2.80 11.64
N THR A 211 -8.47 -1.48 11.80
CA THR A 211 -9.53 -0.74 12.48
C THR A 211 -10.73 -0.57 11.55
N TYR A 212 -11.92 -0.83 12.09
CA TYR A 212 -13.20 -0.73 11.41
C TYR A 212 -14.19 0.04 12.27
N LEU A 213 -14.97 0.94 11.66
CA LEU A 213 -16.00 1.70 12.39
C LEU A 213 -17.37 1.05 12.22
N VAL A 214 -17.93 0.50 13.31
CA VAL A 214 -19.33 0.08 13.35
C VAL A 214 -20.18 1.31 13.62
N THR A 215 -21.11 1.63 12.72
CA THR A 215 -21.98 2.81 12.81
C THR A 215 -23.35 2.47 13.39
N SER A 216 -24.14 3.47 13.75
CA SER A 216 -25.53 3.26 14.18
C SER A 216 -26.36 2.59 13.07
N ALA A 217 -27.23 1.65 13.44
CA ALA A 217 -28.20 1.02 12.52
C ALA A 217 -29.16 2.04 11.87
N THR A 218 -29.32 3.22 12.47
CA THR A 218 -30.14 4.31 11.96
C THR A 218 -29.40 5.28 11.04
N ALA A 219 -28.10 5.07 10.78
CA ALA A 219 -27.34 5.90 9.85
C ALA A 219 -27.92 5.77 8.43
N THR A 220 -28.39 6.89 7.87
CA THR A 220 -29.12 6.91 6.59
C THR A 220 -28.19 6.97 5.36
N SER A 221 -26.99 7.54 5.50
CA SER A 221 -25.97 7.55 4.45
C SER A 221 -24.56 7.80 4.99
N GLN A 222 -23.58 7.05 4.47
CA GLN A 222 -22.15 7.28 4.73
C GLN A 222 -21.71 8.63 4.12
N PRO A 223 -20.78 9.38 4.74
CA PRO A 223 -20.22 10.57 4.11
C PRO A 223 -19.55 10.22 2.78
N THR A 224 -19.55 11.14 1.83
CA THR A 224 -18.90 10.96 0.52
C THR A 224 -18.07 12.19 0.20
N ILE A 225 -16.85 12.00 -0.29
CA ILE A 225 -16.02 13.06 -0.86
C ILE A 225 -16.19 13.03 -2.38
N GLU A 226 -16.75 14.10 -2.92
CA GLU A 226 -16.89 14.32 -4.35
C GLU A 226 -15.57 14.81 -4.95
N SER A 227 -14.95 15.82 -4.34
CA SER A 227 -13.71 16.43 -4.80
C SER A 227 -12.87 17.02 -3.65
N ILE A 228 -11.59 17.24 -3.94
CA ILE A 228 -10.69 18.04 -3.10
C ILE A 228 -10.02 19.10 -3.99
N THR A 229 -9.85 20.32 -3.49
CA THR A 229 -9.23 21.43 -4.23
C THR A 229 -8.37 22.29 -3.31
N PRO A 230 -7.09 22.55 -3.64
CA PRO A 230 -6.36 21.96 -4.75
C PRO A 230 -6.07 20.46 -4.53
N THR A 231 -5.76 19.71 -5.59
CA THR A 231 -5.33 18.29 -5.50
C THR A 231 -3.83 18.14 -5.24
N THR A 232 -3.08 19.24 -5.24
CA THR A 232 -1.65 19.29 -4.97
C THR A 232 -1.29 20.58 -4.22
N GLY A 233 -0.19 20.57 -3.49
CA GLY A 233 0.29 21.75 -2.80
C GLY A 233 1.40 21.45 -1.80
N ARG A 234 1.93 22.53 -1.22
CA ARG A 234 3.02 22.49 -0.22
C ARG A 234 2.49 22.58 1.21
N LYS A 235 3.40 22.54 2.19
CA LYS A 235 3.08 22.83 3.59
C LYS A 235 2.33 24.17 3.70
N GLY A 236 1.25 24.18 4.48
CA GLY A 236 0.37 25.33 4.64
C GLY A 236 -0.77 25.40 3.61
N THR A 237 -0.81 24.53 2.60
CA THR A 237 -1.93 24.51 1.63
C THR A 237 -3.23 24.17 2.35
N THR A 238 -4.23 25.05 2.23
CA THR A 238 -5.60 24.74 2.67
C THR A 238 -6.33 24.00 1.56
N VAL A 239 -6.68 22.76 1.82
CA VAL A 239 -7.48 21.91 0.94
C VAL A 239 -8.95 22.05 1.32
N THR A 240 -9.77 22.42 0.33
CA THR A 240 -11.23 22.39 0.41
C THR A 240 -11.70 21.01 -0.05
N ILE A 241 -12.38 20.30 0.84
CA ILE A 241 -13.00 18.99 0.61
C ILE A 241 -14.50 19.24 0.38
N THR A 242 -15.01 18.91 -0.80
CA THR A 242 -16.42 19.03 -1.15
C THR A 242 -17.06 17.65 -1.23
N GLY A 243 -18.23 17.51 -0.63
CA GLY A 243 -18.91 16.24 -0.50
C GLY A 243 -20.30 16.35 0.11
N SER A 244 -20.70 15.29 0.79
CA SER A 244 -21.99 15.19 1.50
C SER A 244 -21.88 14.29 2.73
N GLY A 245 -22.83 14.44 3.66
CA GLY A 245 -22.91 13.62 4.87
C GLY A 245 -21.87 13.97 5.93
N PHE A 246 -21.24 15.14 5.82
CA PHE A 246 -20.37 15.67 6.87
C PHE A 246 -21.23 16.21 8.03
N ASN A 247 -20.78 15.98 9.26
CA ASN A 247 -21.43 16.57 10.43
C ASN A 247 -21.28 18.09 10.40
N SER A 248 -22.23 18.83 10.99
CA SER A 248 -22.08 20.28 11.17
C SER A 248 -20.85 20.64 12.01
N THR A 249 -20.53 19.79 12.99
CA THR A 249 -19.37 19.87 13.88
C THR A 249 -18.77 18.49 14.12
N ALA A 250 -17.52 18.43 14.55
CA ALA A 250 -16.88 17.18 14.99
C ALA A 250 -16.69 16.10 13.91
N ASN A 251 -16.34 16.50 12.69
CA ASN A 251 -15.76 15.57 11.72
C ASN A 251 -14.30 15.27 12.06
N THR A 252 -13.83 14.12 11.63
CA THR A 252 -12.42 13.75 11.67
C THR A 252 -11.90 13.55 10.26
N VAL A 253 -10.85 14.29 9.89
CA VAL A 253 -10.19 14.15 8.60
C VAL A 253 -8.96 13.26 8.77
N HIS A 254 -8.94 12.16 8.05
CA HIS A 254 -7.79 11.25 8.01
C HIS A 254 -6.93 11.62 6.82
N LEU A 255 -5.75 12.14 7.10
CA LEU A 255 -4.66 12.33 6.17
C LEU A 255 -3.75 11.12 6.31
N GLY A 256 -3.18 10.62 5.22
CA GLY A 256 -2.33 9.41 5.29
C GLY A 256 -1.13 9.49 6.24
N TYR A 257 -0.84 10.67 6.80
CA TYR A 257 0.19 10.91 7.82
C TYR A 257 -0.33 11.46 9.16
N ALA A 258 -1.59 11.90 9.24
CA ALA A 258 -2.14 12.57 10.42
C ALA A 258 -3.66 12.45 10.49
N THR A 259 -4.21 12.51 11.70
CA THR A 259 -5.66 12.60 11.91
C THR A 259 -5.98 13.96 12.51
N ILE A 260 -6.86 14.73 11.86
CA ILE A 260 -7.33 16.03 12.33
C ILE A 260 -8.76 15.87 12.81
N THR A 261 -9.02 16.10 14.09
CA THR A 261 -10.34 15.95 14.70
C THR A 261 -11.06 17.29 14.85
N ASN A 262 -12.34 17.26 15.22
CA ASN A 262 -13.14 18.44 15.55
C ASN A 262 -13.33 19.45 14.41
N ILE A 263 -13.36 18.99 13.16
CA ILE A 263 -13.55 19.84 11.98
C ILE A 263 -15.04 20.07 11.71
N SER A 264 -15.44 21.32 11.51
CA SER A 264 -16.81 21.71 11.19
C SER A 264 -17.09 21.70 9.68
N SER A 265 -18.37 21.50 9.35
CA SER A 265 -18.91 21.65 8.00
C SER A 265 -20.27 22.31 8.10
N THR A 266 -20.33 23.64 8.07
CA THR A 266 -21.56 24.39 8.36
C THR A 266 -22.74 24.05 7.46
N ASP A 267 -22.46 23.60 6.23
CA ASP A 267 -23.44 23.20 5.22
C ASP A 267 -23.54 21.67 5.04
N GLY A 268 -22.77 20.90 5.82
CA GLY A 268 -22.66 19.43 5.71
C GLY A 268 -22.02 18.95 4.40
N LYS A 269 -21.38 19.85 3.64
CA LYS A 269 -20.81 19.60 2.31
C LYS A 269 -19.36 20.01 2.18
N ILE A 270 -18.94 21.08 2.87
CA ILE A 270 -17.60 21.65 2.73
C ILE A 270 -16.83 21.48 4.03
N ILE A 271 -15.61 20.95 3.92
CA ILE A 271 -14.61 20.92 4.99
C ILE A 271 -13.34 21.58 4.46
N GLN A 272 -12.66 22.37 5.29
CA GLN A 272 -11.32 22.89 4.97
C GLN A 272 -10.30 22.34 5.96
N VAL A 273 -9.16 21.88 5.44
CA VAL A 273 -8.04 21.40 6.25
C VAL A 273 -6.73 21.96 5.71
N THR A 274 -5.82 22.32 6.62
CA THR A 274 -4.48 22.77 6.25
C THR A 274 -3.51 21.60 6.26
N ILE A 275 -2.81 21.40 5.16
CA ILE A 275 -1.77 20.38 5.02
C ILE A 275 -0.50 20.86 5.71
N SER A 276 -0.25 20.36 6.93
CA SER A 276 0.97 20.63 7.68
C SER A 276 1.62 19.34 8.18
N PRO A 277 2.33 18.60 7.31
CA PRO A 277 3.18 17.53 7.80
C PRO A 277 4.34 18.14 8.60
N ASP A 278 4.51 17.71 9.84
CA ASP A 278 5.51 18.24 10.77
C ASP A 278 6.66 17.26 11.05
N SER A 279 6.67 16.10 10.38
CA SER A 279 7.68 15.06 10.54
C SER A 279 8.22 14.56 9.21
N GLN A 280 9.40 13.94 9.23
CA GLN A 280 9.94 13.20 8.09
C GLN A 280 8.93 12.13 7.64
N PRO A 281 8.75 11.90 6.32
CA PRO A 281 9.66 12.22 5.23
C PRO A 281 9.28 13.48 4.41
N PHE A 282 8.45 14.38 4.94
CA PHE A 282 7.88 15.51 4.20
C PHE A 282 8.79 16.73 4.04
N THR A 283 10.11 16.56 4.21
CA THR A 283 11.10 17.62 3.99
C THR A 283 12.07 17.19 2.87
N GLY A 284 12.19 17.97 1.79
CA GLY A 284 13.17 17.69 0.73
C GLY A 284 12.93 18.46 -0.58
N ASN A 285 13.93 19.25 -0.99
CA ASN A 285 14.11 20.07 -2.19
C ASN A 285 12.88 20.83 -2.72
N GLU A 286 12.91 22.16 -2.51
CA GLU A 286 11.94 23.18 -2.93
C GLU A 286 11.71 23.29 -4.46
N ASP A 287 12.38 22.45 -5.27
CA ASP A 287 12.33 22.42 -6.74
C ASP A 287 11.10 21.68 -7.31
N GLY A 288 10.24 21.10 -6.47
CA GLY A 288 8.96 20.50 -6.90
C GLY A 288 9.05 19.13 -7.59
N LYS A 289 10.22 18.48 -7.53
CA LYS A 289 10.49 17.22 -8.26
C LYS A 289 10.05 15.95 -7.51
N ILE A 290 9.73 16.04 -6.22
CA ILE A 290 9.26 14.91 -5.39
C ILE A 290 7.81 15.18 -4.97
N ILE A 291 6.93 14.21 -5.25
CA ILE A 291 5.52 14.25 -4.86
C ILE A 291 5.26 13.11 -3.86
N PHE A 292 4.66 13.46 -2.73
CA PHE A 292 4.20 12.53 -1.70
C PHE A 292 2.67 12.41 -1.76
N PRO A 293 2.12 11.44 -2.51
CA PRO A 293 0.68 11.25 -2.55
C PRO A 293 0.20 10.70 -1.20
N PHE A 294 -0.81 11.33 -0.61
CA PHE A 294 -1.55 10.76 0.50
C PHE A 294 -3.05 10.85 0.27
N TRP A 295 -3.76 9.96 0.94
CA TRP A 295 -5.19 9.84 0.92
C TRP A 295 -5.80 10.81 1.93
N ILE A 296 -6.95 11.37 1.56
CA ILE A 296 -7.82 12.20 2.38
C ILE A 296 -9.16 11.47 2.46
N MET A 297 -9.63 11.24 3.69
CA MET A 297 -10.97 10.75 4.01
C MET A 297 -11.59 11.59 5.11
N VAL A 298 -12.92 11.57 5.18
CA VAL A 298 -13.70 12.20 6.25
C VAL A 298 -14.47 11.12 7.01
N GLU A 299 -14.27 11.07 8.32
CA GLU A 299 -15.10 10.33 9.27
C GLU A 299 -16.11 11.30 9.91
N SER A 300 -17.39 10.95 9.80
CA SER A 300 -18.53 11.63 10.44
C SER A 300 -19.26 10.67 11.38
N ALA A 301 -20.35 11.11 12.00
CA ALA A 301 -21.13 10.24 12.90
C ALA A 301 -21.81 9.09 12.15
N THR A 302 -21.97 9.21 10.82
CA THR A 302 -22.63 8.20 9.99
C THR A 302 -21.65 7.27 9.27
N GLY A 303 -20.34 7.48 9.38
CA GLY A 303 -19.32 6.57 8.85
C GLY A 303 -18.04 7.25 8.35
N VAL A 304 -17.25 6.53 7.56
CA VAL A 304 -16.00 6.98 6.92
C VAL A 304 -16.21 7.10 5.42
N SER A 305 -15.80 8.19 4.79
CA SER A 305 -16.01 8.39 3.35
C SER A 305 -15.15 7.50 2.46
N ASN A 306 -15.41 7.51 1.16
CA ASN A 306 -14.40 7.21 0.16
C ASN A 306 -13.18 8.15 0.32
N TYR A 307 -12.06 7.82 -0.33
CA TYR A 307 -10.87 8.66 -0.29
C TYR A 307 -10.66 9.45 -1.58
N LYS A 308 -9.89 10.54 -1.48
CA LYS A 308 -9.23 11.24 -2.60
C LYS A 308 -7.74 11.30 -2.34
N VAL A 309 -6.94 11.44 -3.39
CA VAL A 309 -5.48 11.55 -3.28
C VAL A 309 -5.07 13.00 -3.43
N PHE A 310 -4.26 13.49 -2.49
CA PHE A 310 -3.59 14.78 -2.54
C PHE A 310 -2.09 14.57 -2.76
N ASP A 311 -1.54 15.27 -3.74
CA ASP A 311 -0.15 15.20 -4.15
C ASP A 311 0.66 16.29 -3.44
N TYR A 312 1.28 15.95 -2.31
CA TYR A 312 2.07 16.90 -1.54
C TYR A 312 3.45 17.13 -2.15
N ILE A 313 3.83 18.39 -2.25
CA ILE A 313 5.14 18.84 -2.72
C ILE A 313 5.87 19.44 -1.51
N PRO A 314 7.01 18.89 -1.06
CA PRO A 314 7.77 19.44 0.05
C PRO A 314 8.34 20.84 -0.19
#